data_AF-A0A382JHA8-F1
#
_entry.id   AF-A0A382JHA8-F1
#
_cell.length_a   1.000
_cell.length_b   1.000
_cell.length_c   1.000
_cell.angle_alpha   90.00
_cell.angle_beta   90.00
_cell.angle_gamma   90.00
#
_symmetry.space_group_name_H-M   'P 1'
#
loop_
_entity.id
_entity.type
_entity.pdbx_description
1 polymer ?
#
loop_
_entity_poly.entity_id
_entity_poly.type
_entity_poly.pdbx_seq_one_letter_code
_entity_poly.pdbx_strand_id
1 'polypeptide(L)'
;MTSGAITITAAVQSTDPEVLKKIKRKNIPYEEMLWLTKETKNISRDAWSYSEIILGLPGSTLKTFLATFKEVIESGIDSISAYQAMLLPGTEMATNESIKEYEIVSRYRVMVRCFGKYDWKGNLPMRVSEVERIIVSTSTMSFDDYLKGRRFTLTASIFYNDFIFSNFFGVLKSLGLSIFDLLQKLHVSAQQKMPAIYAQFIKETKGELWESREELEKFILQEGVMDKYRDGVYGSNLVFKYRTLAHSDHMDVVIGLVYEEVADMIKYDPTVLEKFPDLVDFLRDMRVAHEAVGHDYMNTDKSLSVSSFYNVLEFLPGAIPVQNIKKYGEKKMLTIEHDDAQKKLI
;
A
#
# COMPACT_ATOMS: atom_id res chain seq x y z
N MET A 1 -11.54 15.89 24.08
CA MET A 1 -11.53 14.45 23.72
C MET A 1 -11.78 14.40 22.23
N THR A 2 -10.86 13.82 21.45
CA THR A 2 -10.86 13.91 19.98
C THR A 2 -12.17 13.36 19.41
N SER A 3 -13.04 14.24 18.92
CA SER A 3 -14.23 13.90 18.15
C SER A 3 -13.87 13.43 16.73
N GLY A 4 -12.75 12.72 16.56
CA GLY A 4 -12.16 12.42 15.26
C GLY A 4 -11.13 11.29 15.32
N ALA A 5 -11.18 10.42 14.32
CA ALA A 5 -10.38 9.22 14.02
C ALA A 5 -9.20 8.90 14.96
N ILE A 6 -9.33 7.82 15.73
CA ILE A 6 -8.22 7.20 16.45
C ILE A 6 -7.47 6.30 15.47
N THR A 7 -6.15 6.52 15.34
CA THR A 7 -5.29 5.63 14.58
C THR A 7 -4.51 4.72 15.53
N ILE A 8 -4.57 3.42 15.30
CA ILE A 8 -3.88 2.40 16.08
C ILE A 8 -2.83 1.72 15.22
N THR A 9 -1.64 1.50 15.78
CA THR A 9 -0.49 1.00 15.03
C THR A 9 0.01 -0.32 15.57
N ALA A 10 0.19 -1.30 14.68
CA ALA A 10 0.86 -2.57 14.96
C ALA A 10 2.16 -2.65 14.13
N ALA A 11 3.26 -2.11 14.65
CA ALA A 11 4.55 -2.10 13.94
C ALA A 11 5.25 -3.47 14.04
N VAL A 12 4.83 -4.42 13.20
CA VAL A 12 5.32 -5.80 13.25
C VAL A 12 6.73 -5.94 12.70
N GLN A 13 7.05 -5.19 11.65
CA GLN A 13 8.27 -5.25 10.84
C GLN A 13 8.43 -6.59 10.09
N SER A 14 8.26 -7.71 10.79
CA SER A 14 8.15 -9.08 10.28
C SER A 14 7.27 -9.87 11.25
N THR A 15 6.57 -10.89 10.77
CA THR A 15 5.91 -11.86 11.66
C THR A 15 6.70 -13.17 11.77
N ASP A 16 7.71 -13.37 10.92
CA ASP A 16 8.58 -14.55 10.99
C ASP A 16 9.46 -14.54 12.27
N PRO A 17 9.35 -15.56 13.15
CA PRO A 17 10.08 -15.60 14.42
C PRO A 17 11.61 -15.62 14.26
N GLU A 18 12.14 -16.25 13.22
CA GLU A 18 13.59 -16.32 13.00
C GLU A 18 14.14 -14.98 12.49
N VAL A 19 13.39 -14.27 11.65
CA VAL A 19 13.71 -12.89 11.26
C VAL A 19 13.72 -11.99 12.50
N LEU A 20 12.65 -12.05 13.32
CA LEU A 20 12.52 -11.25 14.53
C LEU A 20 13.66 -11.51 15.53
N LYS A 21 14.02 -12.77 15.72
CA LYS A 21 15.16 -13.18 16.57
C LYS A 21 16.47 -12.58 16.08
N LYS A 22 16.76 -12.63 14.77
CA LYS A 22 18.00 -12.06 14.19
C LYS A 22 18.09 -10.55 14.35
N ILE A 23 16.97 -9.84 14.24
CA ILE A 23 16.94 -8.38 14.47
C ILE A 23 16.71 -8.01 15.93
N LYS A 24 16.75 -9.00 16.84
CA LYS A 24 16.52 -8.87 18.29
C LYS A 24 15.22 -8.15 18.65
N ARG A 25 14.19 -8.33 17.83
CA ARG A 25 12.86 -7.77 18.06
C ARG A 25 11.97 -8.80 18.73
N LYS A 26 11.26 -8.36 19.77
CA LYS A 26 10.09 -9.06 20.29
C LYS A 26 8.87 -8.32 19.77
N ASN A 27 8.02 -9.03 19.05
CA ASN A 27 6.81 -8.46 18.47
C ASN A 27 5.58 -8.89 19.30
N ILE A 28 4.46 -8.22 19.10
CA ILE A 28 3.17 -8.66 19.66
C ILE A 28 2.75 -9.98 18.99
N PRO A 29 2.20 -10.95 19.75
CA PRO A 29 1.62 -12.17 19.20
C PRO A 29 0.51 -11.87 18.17
N TYR A 30 0.29 -12.81 17.25
CA TYR A 30 -0.79 -12.70 16.25
C TYR A 30 -2.18 -12.51 16.88
N GLU A 31 -2.45 -13.18 18.00
CA GLU A 31 -3.71 -13.02 18.74
C GLU A 31 -3.90 -11.60 19.28
N GLU A 32 -2.83 -10.92 19.69
CA GLU A 32 -2.89 -9.52 20.10
C GLU A 32 -3.17 -8.59 18.91
N MET A 33 -2.68 -8.90 17.70
CA MET A 33 -3.06 -8.15 16.49
C MET A 33 -4.55 -8.29 16.18
N LEU A 34 -5.11 -9.51 16.28
CA LEU A 34 -6.55 -9.73 16.11
C LEU A 34 -7.36 -8.96 17.14
N TRP A 35 -6.93 -9.00 18.40
CA TRP A 35 -7.56 -8.23 19.48
C TRP A 35 -7.50 -6.73 19.19
N LEU A 36 -6.34 -6.22 18.77
CA LEU A 36 -6.13 -4.81 18.45
C LEU A 36 -7.06 -4.34 17.34
N THR A 37 -7.17 -5.10 16.24
CA THR A 37 -8.08 -4.78 15.14
C THR A 37 -9.53 -4.73 15.63
N LYS A 38 -9.95 -5.73 16.43
CA LYS A 38 -11.31 -5.80 16.97
C LYS A 38 -11.62 -4.60 17.85
N GLU A 39 -10.73 -4.28 18.80
CA GLU A 39 -10.93 -3.15 19.70
C GLU A 39 -10.86 -1.80 18.98
N THR A 40 -10.02 -1.68 17.95
CA THR A 40 -9.99 -0.47 17.09
C THR A 40 -11.38 -0.20 16.52
N LYS A 41 -12.05 -1.22 15.96
CA LYS A 41 -13.40 -1.07 15.41
C LYS A 41 -14.48 -0.83 16.48
N ASN A 42 -14.25 -1.24 17.74
CA ASN A 42 -15.15 -0.95 18.86
C ASN A 42 -15.05 0.50 19.35
N ILE A 43 -13.88 1.14 19.21
CA ILE A 43 -13.63 2.52 19.67
C ILE A 43 -14.47 3.52 18.89
N SER A 44 -14.40 3.47 17.56
CA SER A 44 -15.27 4.24 16.68
C SER A 44 -15.27 3.65 15.28
N ARG A 45 -16.30 3.99 14.49
CA ARG A 45 -16.39 3.57 13.08
C ARG A 45 -15.26 4.14 12.22
N ASP A 46 -14.79 5.34 12.58
CA ASP A 46 -13.71 6.05 11.88
C ASP A 46 -12.32 5.71 12.44
N ALA A 47 -12.24 4.77 13.39
CA ALA A 47 -10.96 4.30 13.89
C ALA A 47 -10.26 3.43 12.85
N TRP A 48 -8.97 3.69 12.67
CA TRP A 48 -8.16 3.11 11.62
C TRP A 48 -6.96 2.38 12.22
N SER A 49 -6.66 1.21 11.69
CA SER A 49 -5.47 0.46 12.06
C SER A 49 -4.47 0.41 10.92
N TYR A 50 -3.18 0.55 11.23
CA TYR A 50 -2.14 0.30 10.24
C TYR A 50 -0.98 -0.50 10.83
N SER A 51 -0.31 -1.25 9.97
CA SER A 51 0.90 -1.99 10.30
C SER A 51 2.10 -1.48 9.54
N GLU A 52 3.26 -1.67 10.12
CA GLU A 52 4.54 -1.38 9.47
C GLU A 52 5.28 -2.69 9.22
N ILE A 53 5.70 -2.91 7.97
CA ILE A 53 6.47 -4.08 7.53
C ILE A 53 7.79 -3.59 6.95
N ILE A 54 8.89 -4.33 7.12
CA ILE A 54 10.20 -3.94 6.59
C ILE A 54 10.73 -5.02 5.64
N LEU A 55 10.98 -4.62 4.38
CA LEU A 55 11.63 -5.44 3.36
C LEU A 55 13.14 -5.48 3.54
N GLY A 56 13.76 -6.65 3.37
CA GLY A 56 15.22 -6.79 3.34
C GLY A 56 15.87 -6.92 4.72
N LEU A 57 15.10 -7.23 5.77
CA LEU A 57 15.64 -7.53 7.09
C LEU A 57 16.56 -8.78 7.04
N PRO A 58 17.63 -8.85 7.85
CA PRO A 58 18.44 -10.05 8.01
C PRO A 58 17.63 -11.32 8.28
N GLY A 59 17.87 -12.38 7.50
CA GLY A 59 17.14 -13.64 7.58
C GLY A 59 15.79 -13.66 6.85
N SER A 60 15.30 -12.52 6.35
CA SER A 60 14.09 -12.47 5.53
C SER A 60 14.33 -13.09 4.16
N THR A 61 13.29 -13.70 3.60
CA THR A 61 13.22 -14.19 2.21
C THR A 61 12.00 -13.54 1.56
N LEU A 62 11.86 -13.62 0.23
CA LEU A 62 10.62 -13.16 -0.42
C LEU A 62 9.39 -13.88 0.16
N LYS A 63 9.51 -15.18 0.44
CA LYS A 63 8.41 -15.98 1.01
C LYS A 63 8.00 -15.47 2.39
N THR A 64 8.95 -15.22 3.29
CA THR A 64 8.64 -14.76 4.66
C THR A 64 8.14 -13.32 4.67
N PHE A 65 8.64 -12.48 3.75
CA PHE A 65 8.10 -11.13 3.53
C PHE A 65 6.63 -11.15 3.07
N LEU A 66 6.29 -11.98 2.08
CA LEU A 66 4.91 -12.15 1.62
C LEU A 66 4.00 -12.80 2.67
N ALA A 67 4.53 -13.73 3.47
CA ALA A 67 3.80 -14.30 4.61
C ALA A 67 3.45 -13.24 5.67
N THR A 68 4.36 -12.28 5.92
CA THR A 68 4.07 -11.15 6.81
C THR A 68 2.91 -10.31 6.27
N PHE A 69 2.89 -10.00 4.97
CA PHE A 69 1.74 -9.33 4.34
C PHE A 69 0.45 -10.12 4.55
N LYS A 70 0.47 -11.44 4.31
CA LYS A 70 -0.70 -12.31 4.50
C LYS A 70 -1.24 -12.21 5.92
N GLU A 71 -0.39 -12.42 6.92
CA GLU A 71 -0.81 -12.41 8.31
C GLU A 71 -1.38 -11.04 8.73
N VAL A 72 -0.75 -9.94 8.32
CA VAL A 72 -1.24 -8.59 8.60
C VAL A 72 -2.60 -8.33 7.92
N ILE A 73 -2.74 -8.64 6.64
CA ILE A 73 -3.99 -8.44 5.87
C ILE A 73 -5.14 -9.28 6.45
N GLU A 74 -4.86 -10.55 6.75
CA GLU A 74 -5.88 -11.48 7.26
C GLU A 74 -6.24 -11.18 8.72
N SER A 75 -5.35 -10.54 9.49
CA SER A 75 -5.69 -10.04 10.83
C SER A 75 -6.73 -8.90 10.84
N GLY A 76 -7.00 -8.29 9.67
CA GLY A 76 -7.96 -7.20 9.52
C GLY A 76 -7.40 -5.80 9.72
N ILE A 77 -6.08 -5.66 9.81
CA ILE A 77 -5.43 -4.34 9.83
C ILE A 77 -5.72 -3.58 8.55
N ASP A 78 -6.18 -2.34 8.64
CA ASP A 78 -6.77 -1.65 7.50
C ASP A 78 -5.76 -1.18 6.43
N SER A 79 -4.50 -0.96 6.81
CA SER A 79 -3.44 -0.60 5.85
C SER A 79 -2.03 -1.00 6.28
N ILE A 80 -1.11 -1.00 5.31
CA ILE A 80 0.28 -1.42 5.50
C ILE A 80 1.24 -0.36 4.97
N SER A 81 2.10 0.14 5.84
CA SER A 81 3.28 0.90 5.45
C SER A 81 4.49 -0.03 5.34
N ALA A 82 4.92 -0.34 4.12
CA ALA A 82 6.07 -1.19 3.88
C ALA A 82 7.33 -0.35 3.60
N TYR A 83 8.30 -0.44 4.51
CA TYR A 83 9.59 0.23 4.43
C TYR A 83 10.67 -0.70 3.85
N GLN A 84 11.81 -0.12 3.50
CA GLN A 84 13.03 -0.85 3.15
C GLN A 84 13.96 -0.81 4.36
N ALA A 85 14.66 -1.91 4.65
CA ALA A 85 15.59 -1.96 5.77
C ALA A 85 16.75 -0.98 5.53
N MET A 86 17.06 -0.18 6.55
CA MET A 86 18.09 0.85 6.51
C MET A 86 19.20 0.54 7.51
N LEU A 87 20.45 0.75 7.10
CA LEU A 87 21.61 0.70 7.97
C LEU A 87 21.79 2.06 8.64
N LEU A 88 21.18 2.23 9.81
CA LEU A 88 21.28 3.45 10.60
C LEU A 88 22.59 3.44 11.40
N PRO A 89 23.46 4.47 11.27
CA PRO A 89 24.69 4.56 12.04
C PRO A 89 24.44 4.45 13.54
N GLY A 90 25.25 3.64 14.22
CA GLY A 90 25.09 3.38 15.66
C GLY A 90 24.10 2.27 16.02
N THR A 91 23.43 1.65 15.05
CA THR A 91 22.61 0.45 15.29
C THR A 91 23.43 -0.83 15.13
N GLU A 92 23.01 -1.90 15.80
CA GLU A 92 23.68 -3.21 15.71
C GLU A 92 23.73 -3.74 14.27
N MET A 93 22.64 -3.59 13.52
CA MET A 93 22.56 -4.02 12.12
C MET A 93 23.56 -3.30 11.20
N ALA A 94 24.04 -2.11 11.59
CA ALA A 94 25.03 -1.33 10.86
C ALA A 94 26.49 -1.63 11.26
N THR A 95 26.72 -2.58 12.18
CA THR A 95 28.08 -3.01 12.56
C THR A 95 28.74 -3.83 11.45
N ASN A 96 30.08 -3.83 11.42
CA ASN A 96 30.83 -4.64 10.45
C ASN A 96 30.60 -6.13 10.67
N GLU A 97 30.38 -6.53 11.93
CA GLU A 97 30.06 -7.88 12.35
C GLU A 97 28.74 -8.33 11.74
N SER A 98 27.65 -7.57 11.92
CA SER A 98 26.34 -7.91 11.32
C SER A 98 26.36 -7.85 9.80
N ILE A 99 27.05 -6.88 9.20
CA ILE A 99 27.21 -6.80 7.74
C ILE A 99 27.88 -8.07 7.20
N LYS A 100 28.91 -8.57 7.88
CA LYS A 100 29.61 -9.80 7.49
C LYS A 100 28.77 -11.04 7.75
N GLU A 101 28.15 -11.15 8.93
CA GLU A 101 27.35 -12.32 9.34
C GLU A 101 26.17 -12.57 8.40
N TYR A 102 25.45 -11.52 8.01
CA TYR A 102 24.26 -11.62 7.17
C TYR A 102 24.53 -11.34 5.69
N GLU A 103 25.80 -11.20 5.31
CA GLU A 103 26.23 -10.88 3.94
C GLU A 103 25.46 -9.68 3.37
N ILE A 104 25.34 -8.61 4.16
CA ILE A 104 24.51 -7.45 3.83
C ILE A 104 25.12 -6.70 2.66
N VAL A 105 24.38 -6.67 1.55
CA VAL A 105 24.65 -5.77 0.42
C VAL A 105 23.72 -4.57 0.56
N SER A 106 24.31 -3.39 0.60
CA SER A 106 23.60 -2.12 0.74
C SER A 106 23.94 -1.15 -0.38
N ARG A 107 23.08 -0.16 -0.57
CA ARG A 107 23.21 0.92 -1.55
C ARG A 107 22.86 2.26 -0.92
N TYR A 108 23.42 3.33 -1.46
CA TYR A 108 23.17 4.69 -1.03
C TYR A 108 22.12 5.34 -1.92
N ARG A 109 21.23 6.13 -1.31
CA ARG A 109 20.33 7.02 -2.04
C ARG A 109 20.03 8.27 -1.22
N VAL A 110 19.52 9.30 -1.88
CA VAL A 110 19.03 10.50 -1.19
C VAL A 110 17.72 10.15 -0.47
N MET A 111 17.62 10.52 0.81
CA MET A 111 16.39 10.35 1.58
C MET A 111 15.30 11.26 1.00
N VAL A 112 14.10 10.70 0.85
CA VAL A 112 12.96 11.39 0.25
C VAL A 112 12.68 12.70 1.01
N ARG A 113 12.56 13.80 0.26
CA ARG A 113 12.31 15.16 0.78
C ARG A 113 13.40 15.75 1.70
N CYS A 114 14.53 15.08 1.88
CA CYS A 114 15.65 15.58 2.70
C CYS A 114 16.77 16.15 1.81
N PHE A 115 16.45 17.13 0.97
CA PHE A 115 17.41 17.81 0.10
C PHE A 115 17.00 19.28 -0.09
N GLY A 116 17.99 20.16 -0.31
CA GLY A 116 17.72 21.58 -0.45
C GLY A 116 18.91 22.40 -0.97
N LYS A 117 18.57 23.58 -1.51
CA LYS A 117 19.52 24.63 -1.89
C LYS A 117 19.35 25.78 -0.91
N TYR A 118 20.45 26.18 -0.26
CA TYR A 118 20.46 27.20 0.77
C TYR A 118 21.40 28.33 0.38
N ASP A 119 20.97 29.57 0.58
CA ASP A 119 21.85 30.72 0.42
C ASP A 119 22.81 30.77 1.62
N TRP A 120 24.09 30.56 1.34
CA TRP A 120 25.13 30.60 2.34
C TRP A 120 26.00 31.85 2.19
N LYS A 121 26.74 32.17 3.26
CA LYS A 121 27.53 33.40 3.39
C LYS A 121 28.46 33.57 2.18
N GLY A 122 28.34 34.70 1.48
CA GLY A 122 29.11 35.01 0.27
C GLY A 122 28.38 34.78 -1.07
N ASN A 123 27.05 34.64 -1.07
CA ASN A 123 26.20 34.44 -2.26
C ASN A 123 26.51 33.16 -3.06
N LEU A 124 27.11 32.15 -2.41
CA LEU A 124 27.32 30.85 -3.01
C LEU A 124 26.23 29.89 -2.52
N PRO A 125 25.38 29.37 -3.42
CA PRO A 125 24.32 28.45 -3.02
C PRO A 125 24.93 27.12 -2.56
N MET A 126 24.59 26.70 -1.35
CA MET A 126 24.97 25.43 -0.78
C MET A 126 23.91 24.38 -1.12
N ARG A 127 24.33 23.27 -1.73
CA ARG A 127 23.47 22.11 -2.01
C ARG A 127 23.67 21.08 -0.92
N VAL A 128 22.61 20.70 -0.22
CA VAL A 128 22.65 19.74 0.90
C VAL A 128 21.60 18.65 0.69
N SER A 129 21.96 17.41 1.01
CA SER A 129 21.07 16.26 0.98
C SER A 129 21.41 15.29 2.11
N GLU A 130 20.40 14.69 2.72
CA GLU A 130 20.59 13.52 3.56
C GLU A 130 20.67 12.26 2.69
N VAL A 131 21.69 11.45 2.94
CA VAL A 131 21.92 10.19 2.25
C VAL A 131 21.66 9.05 3.22
N GLU A 132 20.80 8.13 2.82
CA GLU A 132 20.52 6.89 3.55
C GLU A 132 21.21 5.70 2.89
N ARG A 133 21.47 4.67 3.70
CA ARG A 133 22.07 3.40 3.26
C ARG A 133 21.05 2.28 3.44
N ILE A 134 20.49 1.79 2.34
CA ILE A 134 19.44 0.78 2.35
C ILE A 134 20.00 -0.61 2.07
N ILE A 135 19.44 -1.64 2.69
CA ILE A 135 19.77 -3.04 2.40
C ILE A 135 19.02 -3.47 1.15
N VAL A 136 19.74 -4.01 0.17
CA VAL A 136 19.18 -4.48 -1.11
C VAL A 136 19.39 -5.98 -1.33
N SER A 137 20.25 -6.61 -0.53
CA SER A 137 20.46 -8.07 -0.51
C SER A 137 21.02 -8.50 0.84
N THR A 138 20.77 -9.75 1.22
CA THR A 138 21.38 -10.46 2.35
C THR A 138 21.70 -11.90 1.92
N SER A 139 22.28 -12.70 2.82
CA SER A 139 22.50 -14.14 2.57
C SER A 139 21.21 -14.94 2.29
N THR A 140 20.03 -14.41 2.65
CA THR A 140 18.72 -15.08 2.46
C THR A 140 17.80 -14.39 1.45
N MET A 141 18.14 -13.19 0.99
CA MET A 141 17.35 -12.44 0.02
C MET A 141 18.27 -11.87 -1.06
N SER A 142 18.09 -12.33 -2.30
CA SER A 142 18.78 -11.79 -3.46
C SER A 142 18.26 -10.39 -3.82
N PHE A 143 19.03 -9.63 -4.60
CA PHE A 143 18.56 -8.35 -5.13
C PHE A 143 17.33 -8.49 -6.05
N ASP A 144 17.21 -9.59 -6.80
CA ASP A 144 16.02 -9.84 -7.62
C ASP A 144 14.78 -10.09 -6.76
N ASP A 145 14.92 -10.86 -5.69
CA ASP A 145 13.84 -11.09 -4.73
C ASP A 145 13.46 -9.84 -3.96
N TYR A 146 14.43 -9.00 -3.61
CA TYR A 146 14.19 -7.66 -3.09
C TYR A 146 13.33 -6.84 -4.06
N LEU A 147 13.65 -6.83 -5.36
CA LEU A 147 12.87 -6.12 -6.37
C LEU A 147 11.47 -6.72 -6.58
N LYS A 148 11.30 -8.04 -6.45
CA LYS A 148 9.97 -8.68 -6.42
C LYS A 148 9.17 -8.21 -5.19
N GLY A 149 9.80 -8.15 -4.03
CA GLY A 149 9.21 -7.59 -2.81
C GLY A 149 8.76 -6.14 -3.00
N ARG A 150 9.60 -5.30 -3.60
CA ARG A 150 9.25 -3.91 -3.96
C ARG A 150 8.03 -3.84 -4.89
N ARG A 151 7.93 -4.69 -5.92
CA ARG A 151 6.75 -4.73 -6.82
C ARG A 151 5.48 -5.15 -6.09
N PHE A 152 5.59 -6.12 -5.19
CA PHE A 152 4.45 -6.53 -4.38
C PHE A 152 4.01 -5.41 -3.43
N THR A 153 4.95 -4.69 -2.81
CA THR A 153 4.65 -3.48 -2.01
C THR A 153 3.88 -2.44 -2.81
N LEU A 154 4.26 -2.16 -4.05
CA LEU A 154 3.48 -1.25 -4.91
C LEU A 154 2.06 -1.77 -5.15
N THR A 155 1.90 -3.07 -5.38
CA THR A 155 0.59 -3.70 -5.59
C THR A 155 -0.30 -3.56 -4.36
N ALA A 156 0.21 -3.92 -3.18
CA ALA A 156 -0.50 -3.73 -1.92
C ALA A 156 -0.86 -2.24 -1.72
N SER A 157 0.05 -1.33 -2.09
CA SER A 157 -0.22 0.09 -2.00
C SER A 157 -1.34 0.57 -2.94
N ILE A 158 -1.46 0.01 -4.15
CA ILE A 158 -2.51 0.37 -5.13
C ILE A 158 -3.87 -0.18 -4.72
N PHE A 159 -3.91 -1.44 -4.26
CA PHE A 159 -5.17 -2.16 -4.11
C PHE A 159 -5.65 -2.28 -2.66
N TYR A 160 -4.74 -2.33 -1.68
CA TYR A 160 -5.10 -2.59 -0.28
C TYR A 160 -5.17 -1.32 0.59
N ASN A 161 -4.17 -0.46 0.49
CA ASN A 161 -3.95 0.61 1.46
C ASN A 161 -4.96 1.76 1.41
N ASP A 162 -5.71 1.90 0.32
CA ASP A 162 -6.64 3.01 0.14
C ASP A 162 -8.08 2.59 0.37
N PHE A 163 -8.87 3.54 0.87
CA PHE A 163 -10.21 3.28 1.36
C PHE A 163 -11.18 2.82 0.27
N ILE A 164 -10.85 3.00 -1.02
CA ILE A 164 -11.72 2.71 -2.18
C ILE A 164 -12.40 1.34 -2.04
N PHE A 165 -11.66 0.31 -1.62
CA PHE A 165 -12.18 -1.06 -1.53
C PHE A 165 -12.33 -1.57 -0.09
N SER A 166 -12.15 -0.74 0.94
CA SER A 166 -12.07 -1.20 2.34
C SER A 166 -13.34 -1.92 2.80
N ASN A 167 -14.50 -1.33 2.55
CA ASN A 167 -15.80 -1.91 2.85
C ASN A 167 -16.09 -3.15 1.99
N PHE A 168 -15.60 -3.15 0.75
CA PHE A 168 -15.70 -4.31 -0.13
C PHE A 168 -14.88 -5.50 0.38
N PHE A 169 -13.68 -5.27 0.92
CA PHE A 169 -12.90 -6.32 1.57
C PHE A 169 -13.62 -6.92 2.79
N GLY A 170 -14.38 -6.12 3.54
CA GLY A 170 -15.26 -6.63 4.60
C GLY A 170 -16.30 -7.63 4.07
N VAL A 171 -16.91 -7.33 2.91
CA VAL A 171 -17.83 -8.27 2.25
C VAL A 171 -17.12 -9.54 1.82
N LEU A 172 -15.98 -9.43 1.12
CA LEU A 172 -15.22 -10.60 0.66
C LEU A 172 -14.80 -11.51 1.82
N LYS A 173 -14.36 -10.93 2.95
CA LYS A 173 -14.06 -11.69 4.17
C LYS A 173 -15.28 -12.43 4.72
N SER A 174 -16.47 -11.80 4.71
CA SER A 174 -17.71 -12.45 5.14
C SER A 174 -18.12 -13.64 4.26
N LEU A 175 -17.68 -13.64 3.00
CA LEU A 175 -17.84 -14.75 2.06
C LEU A 175 -16.78 -15.85 2.24
N GLY A 176 -15.80 -15.66 3.14
CA GLY A 176 -14.69 -16.59 3.35
C GLY A 176 -13.56 -16.45 2.33
N LEU A 177 -13.54 -15.38 1.53
CA LEU A 177 -12.49 -15.13 0.55
C LEU A 177 -11.28 -14.45 1.20
N SER A 178 -10.08 -14.97 0.95
CA SER A 178 -8.83 -14.37 1.40
C SER A 178 -8.52 -13.11 0.59
N ILE A 179 -8.29 -12.00 1.30
CA ILE A 179 -7.89 -10.74 0.66
C ILE A 179 -6.43 -10.82 0.18
N PHE A 180 -5.59 -11.57 0.89
CA PHE A 180 -4.22 -11.80 0.44
C PHE A 180 -4.19 -12.60 -0.88
N ASP A 181 -5.00 -13.65 -1.00
CA ASP A 181 -5.07 -14.44 -2.25
C ASP A 181 -5.57 -13.57 -3.42
N LEU A 182 -6.56 -12.68 -3.19
CA LEU A 182 -6.97 -11.66 -4.16
C LEU A 182 -5.79 -10.76 -4.56
N LEU A 183 -5.02 -10.24 -3.60
CA LEU A 183 -3.85 -9.41 -3.88
C LEU A 183 -2.76 -10.14 -4.66
N GLN A 184 -2.57 -11.44 -4.44
CA GLN A 184 -1.64 -12.24 -5.24
C GLN A 184 -2.08 -12.33 -6.71
N LYS A 185 -3.39 -12.51 -6.96
CA LYS A 185 -3.95 -12.52 -8.31
C LYS A 185 -3.81 -11.15 -8.97
N LEU A 186 -4.22 -10.09 -8.26
CA LEU A 186 -4.06 -8.70 -8.69
C LEU A 186 -2.61 -8.34 -8.98
N HIS A 187 -1.64 -8.86 -8.21
CA HIS A 187 -0.22 -8.64 -8.46
C HIS A 187 0.20 -9.12 -9.85
N VAL A 188 -0.34 -10.26 -10.30
CA VAL A 188 -0.04 -10.83 -11.62
C VAL A 188 -0.75 -10.02 -12.71
N SER A 189 -2.06 -9.81 -12.58
CA SER A 189 -2.86 -9.16 -13.62
C SER A 189 -2.55 -7.66 -13.75
N ALA A 190 -2.29 -6.95 -12.66
CA ALA A 190 -1.90 -5.54 -12.69
C ALA A 190 -0.57 -5.31 -13.41
N GLN A 191 0.41 -6.22 -13.27
CA GLN A 191 1.66 -6.13 -14.03
C GLN A 191 1.45 -6.32 -15.53
N GLN A 192 0.41 -7.07 -15.94
CA GLN A 192 0.07 -7.27 -17.35
C GLN A 192 -0.76 -6.11 -17.91
N LYS A 193 -1.68 -5.55 -17.13
CA LYS A 193 -2.59 -4.47 -17.55
C LYS A 193 -2.01 -3.08 -17.40
N MET A 194 -1.12 -2.87 -16.44
CA MET A 194 -0.40 -1.61 -16.19
C MET A 194 1.13 -1.81 -16.26
N PRO A 195 1.69 -2.39 -17.34
CA PRO A 195 3.10 -2.75 -17.40
C PRO A 195 4.02 -1.53 -17.29
N ALA A 196 3.60 -0.38 -17.81
CA ALA A 196 4.37 0.87 -17.74
C ALA A 196 4.58 1.34 -16.29
N ILE A 197 3.55 1.27 -15.45
CA ILE A 197 3.61 1.65 -14.03
C ILE A 197 4.67 0.82 -13.30
N TYR A 198 4.61 -0.51 -13.43
CA TYR A 198 5.53 -1.41 -12.74
C TYR A 198 6.95 -1.36 -13.31
N ALA A 199 7.11 -1.26 -14.63
CA ALA A 199 8.41 -1.19 -15.27
C ALA A 199 9.16 0.10 -14.90
N GLN A 200 8.46 1.24 -14.92
CA GLN A 200 9.03 2.55 -14.61
C GLN A 200 9.32 2.67 -13.10
N PHE A 201 8.46 2.11 -12.23
CA PHE A 201 8.73 1.98 -10.79
C PHE A 201 10.02 1.20 -10.49
N ILE A 202 10.23 0.06 -11.16
CA ILE A 202 11.45 -0.75 -10.96
C ILE A 202 12.68 -0.08 -11.56
N LYS A 203 12.53 0.59 -12.71
CA LYS A 203 13.61 1.37 -13.32
C LYS A 203 14.08 2.48 -12.39
N GLU A 204 13.17 3.26 -11.82
CA GLU A 204 13.53 4.31 -10.84
C GLU A 204 14.06 3.72 -9.53
N THR A 205 13.46 2.63 -9.04
CA THR A 205 13.97 1.92 -7.84
C THR A 205 15.41 1.46 -8.03
N LYS A 206 15.82 1.05 -9.23
CA LYS A 206 17.23 0.71 -9.52
C LYS A 206 18.09 1.95 -9.72
N GLY A 207 17.56 2.95 -10.42
CA GLY A 207 18.28 4.17 -10.78
C GLY A 207 18.65 5.07 -9.61
N GLU A 208 17.97 4.93 -8.46
CA GLU A 208 18.30 5.66 -7.24
C GLU A 208 19.37 4.98 -6.36
N LEU A 209 19.85 3.78 -6.72
CA LEU A 209 20.74 2.97 -5.87
C LEU A 209 22.20 3.08 -6.29
N TRP A 210 22.97 3.83 -5.50
CA TRP A 210 24.39 4.08 -5.72
C TRP A 210 25.26 3.12 -4.92
N GLU A 211 26.37 2.66 -5.50
CA GLU A 211 27.31 1.77 -4.82
C GLU A 211 28.21 2.53 -3.85
N SER A 212 28.62 3.75 -4.23
CA SER A 212 29.46 4.64 -3.43
C SER A 212 28.66 5.86 -2.96
N ARG A 213 28.85 6.21 -1.68
CA ARG A 213 28.32 7.46 -1.10
C ARG A 213 28.99 8.68 -1.73
N GLU A 214 30.29 8.61 -1.96
CA GLU A 214 31.10 9.69 -2.52
C GLU A 214 30.70 9.99 -3.97
N GLU A 215 30.38 8.96 -4.76
CA GLU A 215 29.85 9.14 -6.12
C GLU A 215 28.48 9.81 -6.13
N LEU A 216 27.59 9.40 -5.23
CA LEU A 216 26.29 10.04 -5.05
C LEU A 216 26.44 11.51 -4.62
N GLU A 217 27.30 11.79 -3.65
CA GLU A 217 27.56 13.17 -3.19
C GLU A 217 28.12 14.04 -4.32
N LYS A 218 29.04 13.51 -5.13
CA LYS A 218 29.53 14.21 -6.34
C LYS A 218 28.42 14.46 -7.35
N PHE A 219 27.54 13.49 -7.60
CA PHE A 219 26.41 13.63 -8.51
C PHE A 219 25.47 14.75 -8.06
N ILE A 220 25.12 14.79 -6.78
CA ILE A 220 24.20 15.79 -6.20
C ILE A 220 24.73 17.22 -6.35
N LEU A 221 26.05 17.39 -6.29
CA LEU A 221 26.70 18.70 -6.42
C LEU A 221 26.73 19.25 -7.85
N GLN A 222 26.46 18.41 -8.86
CA GLN A 222 26.42 18.83 -10.26
C GLN A 222 25.31 19.87 -10.52
N GLU A 223 25.55 20.73 -11.50
CA GLU A 223 24.60 21.75 -11.90
C GLU A 223 23.29 21.13 -12.40
N GLY A 224 22.15 21.71 -12.00
CA GLY A 224 20.81 21.23 -12.36
C GLY A 224 20.32 19.95 -11.67
N VAL A 225 21.18 19.20 -10.97
CA VAL A 225 20.74 17.95 -10.29
C VAL A 225 19.79 18.24 -9.12
N MET A 226 20.09 19.26 -8.30
CA MET A 226 19.18 19.66 -7.21
C MET A 226 17.82 20.17 -7.72
N ASP A 227 17.78 20.82 -8.88
CA ASP A 227 16.52 21.24 -9.49
C ASP A 227 15.68 20.02 -9.89
N LYS A 228 16.31 18.95 -10.42
CA LYS A 228 15.63 17.69 -10.72
C LYS A 228 15.07 16.98 -9.48
N TYR A 229 15.76 17.04 -8.34
CA TYR A 229 15.22 16.55 -7.07
C TYR A 229 14.01 17.39 -6.62
N ARG A 230 14.10 18.72 -6.67
CA ARG A 230 12.99 19.64 -6.36
C ARG A 230 11.77 19.37 -7.24
N ASP A 231 11.99 19.16 -8.53
CA ASP A 231 10.93 18.98 -9.52
C ASP A 231 10.37 17.54 -9.53
N GLY A 232 10.82 16.67 -8.61
CA GLY A 232 10.30 15.31 -8.44
C GLY A 232 10.76 14.31 -9.50
N VAL A 233 11.77 14.67 -10.32
CA VAL A 233 12.42 13.76 -11.27
C VAL A 233 13.24 12.71 -10.52
N TYR A 234 13.86 13.09 -9.40
CA TYR A 234 14.61 12.20 -8.50
C TYR A 234 14.07 12.30 -7.06
N GLY A 235 14.36 11.30 -6.23
CA GLY A 235 14.13 11.35 -4.78
C GLY A 235 12.66 11.44 -4.36
N SER A 236 11.73 11.08 -5.25
CA SER A 236 10.31 10.95 -4.92
C SER A 236 10.05 9.71 -4.08
N ASN A 237 9.02 9.74 -3.22
CA ASN A 237 8.49 8.50 -2.64
C ASN A 237 7.90 7.64 -3.77
N LEU A 238 8.68 6.68 -4.27
CA LEU A 238 8.30 5.90 -5.46
C LEU A 238 7.00 5.14 -5.27
N VAL A 239 6.76 4.52 -4.10
CA VAL A 239 5.51 3.77 -3.87
C VAL A 239 4.32 4.72 -3.95
N PHE A 240 4.41 5.89 -3.30
CA PHE A 240 3.36 6.91 -3.34
C PHE A 240 3.16 7.48 -4.76
N LYS A 241 4.24 7.82 -5.47
CA LYS A 241 4.22 8.35 -6.84
C LYS A 241 3.50 7.39 -7.78
N TYR A 242 3.93 6.14 -7.84
CA TYR A 242 3.38 5.16 -8.79
C TYR A 242 1.99 4.66 -8.42
N ARG A 243 1.66 4.65 -7.13
CA ARG A 243 0.27 4.47 -6.69
C ARG A 243 -0.62 5.62 -7.18
N THR A 244 -0.17 6.86 -6.98
CA THR A 244 -0.93 8.05 -7.40
C THR A 244 -1.17 8.01 -8.90
N LEU A 245 -0.16 7.69 -9.71
CA LEU A 245 -0.30 7.53 -11.16
C LEU A 245 -1.28 6.41 -11.54
N ALA A 246 -1.27 5.28 -10.81
CA ALA A 246 -2.24 4.22 -11.06
C ALA A 246 -3.69 4.67 -10.75
N HIS A 247 -3.90 5.44 -9.69
CA HIS A 247 -5.22 5.95 -9.32
C HIS A 247 -5.67 7.17 -10.13
N SER A 248 -4.76 7.99 -10.63
CA SER A 248 -5.12 9.15 -11.47
C SER A 248 -5.36 8.75 -12.91
N ASP A 249 -4.51 7.88 -13.47
CA ASP A 249 -4.45 7.65 -14.91
C ASP A 249 -5.07 6.30 -15.32
N HIS A 250 -5.26 5.38 -14.36
CA HIS A 250 -5.66 3.99 -14.61
C HIS A 250 -6.72 3.47 -13.62
N MET A 251 -7.54 4.36 -13.04
CA MET A 251 -8.53 3.97 -12.03
C MET A 251 -9.57 2.99 -12.56
N ASP A 252 -9.95 3.13 -13.84
CA ASP A 252 -10.81 2.22 -14.58
C ASP A 252 -10.24 0.79 -14.60
N VAL A 253 -8.95 0.66 -14.89
CA VAL A 253 -8.23 -0.61 -14.89
C VAL A 253 -8.11 -1.17 -13.48
N VAL A 254 -7.80 -0.33 -12.49
CA VAL A 254 -7.69 -0.73 -11.07
C VAL A 254 -9.01 -1.31 -10.57
N ILE A 255 -10.13 -0.62 -10.79
CA ILE A 255 -11.45 -1.11 -10.40
C ILE A 255 -11.81 -2.37 -11.19
N GLY A 256 -11.63 -2.36 -12.51
CA GLY A 256 -11.93 -3.52 -13.37
C GLY A 256 -11.22 -4.79 -12.90
N LEU A 257 -9.92 -4.70 -12.61
CA LEU A 257 -9.11 -5.82 -12.11
C LEU A 257 -9.63 -6.40 -10.80
N VAL A 258 -10.01 -5.55 -9.83
CA VAL A 258 -10.55 -6.03 -8.55
C VAL A 258 -11.79 -6.89 -8.77
N TYR A 259 -12.72 -6.44 -9.60
CA TYR A 259 -13.95 -7.19 -9.86
C TYR A 259 -13.73 -8.43 -10.73
N GLU A 260 -12.84 -8.37 -11.71
CA GLU A 260 -12.46 -9.51 -12.54
C GLU A 260 -11.85 -10.64 -11.70
N GLU A 261 -10.90 -10.31 -10.82
CA GLU A 261 -10.24 -11.32 -9.97
C GLU A 261 -11.16 -11.87 -8.89
N VAL A 262 -12.05 -11.04 -8.31
CA VAL A 262 -13.07 -11.52 -7.37
C VAL A 262 -14.05 -12.47 -8.06
N ALA A 263 -14.52 -12.11 -9.26
CA ALA A 263 -15.41 -12.98 -10.03
C ALA A 263 -14.74 -14.31 -10.37
N ASP A 264 -13.45 -14.30 -10.73
CA ASP A 264 -12.66 -15.50 -10.95
C ASP A 264 -12.57 -16.36 -9.68
N MET A 265 -12.26 -15.77 -8.52
CA MET A 265 -12.20 -16.48 -7.24
C MET A 265 -13.54 -17.16 -6.88
N ILE A 266 -14.67 -16.49 -7.13
CA ILE A 266 -16.01 -17.02 -6.80
C ILE A 266 -16.45 -18.10 -7.79
N LYS A 267 -16.09 -18.00 -9.08
CA LYS A 267 -16.48 -18.97 -10.11
C LYS A 267 -16.10 -20.40 -9.75
N TYR A 268 -15.01 -20.57 -9.00
CA TYR A 268 -14.50 -21.87 -8.60
C TYR A 268 -14.96 -22.33 -7.21
N ASP A 269 -15.84 -21.58 -6.53
CA ASP A 269 -16.46 -21.97 -5.26
C ASP A 269 -17.99 -21.95 -5.32
N PRO A 270 -18.63 -23.07 -5.71
CA PRO A 270 -20.09 -23.19 -5.75
C PRO A 270 -20.77 -22.88 -4.41
N THR A 271 -20.08 -23.10 -3.28
CA THR A 271 -20.65 -22.91 -1.94
C THR A 271 -20.90 -21.44 -1.61
N VAL A 272 -20.15 -20.53 -2.21
CA VAL A 272 -20.35 -19.08 -2.05
C VAL A 272 -21.63 -18.64 -2.75
N LEU A 273 -21.87 -19.13 -3.97
CA LEU A 273 -23.07 -18.84 -4.74
C LEU A 273 -24.33 -19.51 -4.14
N GLU A 274 -24.20 -20.67 -3.50
CA GLU A 274 -25.30 -21.28 -2.74
C GLU A 274 -25.69 -20.43 -1.53
N LYS A 275 -24.72 -19.86 -0.80
CA LYS A 275 -24.97 -18.98 0.34
C LYS A 275 -25.48 -17.60 -0.07
N PHE A 276 -25.07 -17.11 -1.24
CA PHE A 276 -25.42 -15.80 -1.78
C PHE A 276 -25.80 -15.89 -3.27
N PRO A 277 -27.03 -16.36 -3.59
CA PRO A 277 -27.46 -16.58 -4.98
C PRO A 277 -27.41 -15.34 -5.87
N ASP A 278 -27.56 -14.16 -5.27
CA ASP A 278 -27.57 -12.87 -5.97
C ASP A 278 -26.20 -12.17 -5.99
N LEU A 279 -25.13 -12.84 -5.57
CA LEU A 279 -23.79 -12.25 -5.44
C LEU A 279 -23.29 -11.63 -6.75
N VAL A 280 -23.61 -12.24 -7.90
CA VAL A 280 -23.22 -11.72 -9.22
C VAL A 280 -23.85 -10.35 -9.49
N ASP A 281 -25.15 -10.20 -9.19
CA ASP A 281 -25.85 -8.92 -9.34
C ASP A 281 -25.33 -7.88 -8.34
N PHE A 282 -25.05 -8.29 -7.10
CA PHE A 282 -24.44 -7.43 -6.09
C PHE A 282 -23.07 -6.90 -6.55
N LEU A 283 -22.18 -7.78 -7.03
CA LEU A 283 -20.85 -7.40 -7.52
C LEU A 283 -20.93 -6.46 -8.71
N ARG A 284 -21.87 -6.69 -9.64
CA ARG A 284 -22.11 -5.79 -10.77
C ARG A 284 -22.51 -4.39 -10.29
N ASP A 285 -23.49 -4.30 -9.39
CA ASP A 285 -23.97 -3.02 -8.91
C ASP A 285 -22.89 -2.27 -8.09
N MET A 286 -22.11 -3.01 -7.30
CA MET A 286 -20.95 -2.48 -6.57
C MET A 286 -19.85 -1.96 -7.50
N ARG A 287 -19.58 -2.67 -8.61
CA ARG A 287 -18.63 -2.21 -9.62
C ARG A 287 -19.04 -0.87 -10.19
N VAL A 288 -20.31 -0.72 -10.57
CA VAL A 288 -20.83 0.56 -11.08
C VAL A 288 -20.65 1.68 -10.04
N ALA A 289 -20.88 1.40 -8.76
CA ALA A 289 -20.69 2.38 -7.70
C ALA A 289 -19.21 2.78 -7.52
N HIS A 290 -18.26 1.83 -7.51
CA HIS A 290 -16.84 2.17 -7.47
C HIS A 290 -16.36 2.86 -8.75
N GLU A 291 -16.85 2.47 -9.93
CA GLU A 291 -16.55 3.17 -11.17
C GLU A 291 -17.05 4.62 -11.10
N ALA A 292 -18.25 4.85 -10.56
CA ALA A 292 -18.81 6.17 -10.39
C ALA A 292 -17.99 7.08 -9.46
N VAL A 293 -17.57 6.55 -8.31
CA VAL A 293 -16.81 7.28 -7.29
C VAL A 293 -15.34 7.43 -7.68
N GLY A 294 -14.73 6.38 -8.24
CA GLY A 294 -13.30 6.35 -8.55
C GLY A 294 -12.95 7.11 -9.83
N HIS A 295 -13.83 7.14 -10.83
CA HIS A 295 -13.56 7.90 -12.04
C HIS A 295 -13.84 9.39 -11.82
N ASP A 296 -12.79 10.20 -12.01
CA ASP A 296 -12.92 11.67 -11.97
C ASP A 296 -13.42 12.16 -10.61
N TYR A 297 -12.92 11.56 -9.52
CA TYR A 297 -13.32 11.90 -8.14
C TYR A 297 -13.01 13.36 -7.76
N MET A 298 -12.14 14.03 -8.52
CA MET A 298 -11.85 15.47 -8.35
C MET A 298 -12.93 16.37 -8.99
N ASN A 299 -13.84 15.81 -9.79
CA ASN A 299 -14.93 16.56 -10.41
C ASN A 299 -16.12 16.64 -9.46
N THR A 300 -16.18 17.77 -8.75
CA THR A 300 -17.17 18.07 -7.73
C THR A 300 -18.57 18.31 -8.28
N ASP A 301 -18.71 18.59 -9.58
CA ASP A 301 -20.00 18.86 -10.24
C ASP A 301 -20.69 17.58 -10.74
N LYS A 302 -20.01 16.44 -10.68
CA LYS A 302 -20.54 15.15 -11.13
C LYS A 302 -21.58 14.63 -10.13
N SER A 303 -22.77 14.32 -10.64
CA SER A 303 -23.81 13.57 -9.94
C SER A 303 -24.12 12.32 -10.75
N LEU A 304 -24.16 11.17 -10.10
CA LEU A 304 -24.32 9.87 -10.76
C LEU A 304 -25.46 9.08 -10.14
N SER A 305 -26.35 8.55 -10.98
CA SER A 305 -27.47 7.73 -10.53
C SER A 305 -27.24 6.27 -10.88
N VAL A 306 -27.26 5.40 -9.87
CA VAL A 306 -27.12 3.94 -10.00
C VAL A 306 -28.44 3.27 -9.65
N SER A 307 -28.92 2.38 -10.51
CA SER A 307 -30.08 1.53 -10.22
C SER A 307 -29.60 0.22 -9.61
N SER A 308 -29.89 -0.02 -8.33
CA SER A 308 -29.39 -1.19 -7.60
C SER A 308 -30.46 -1.90 -6.78
N PHE A 309 -30.34 -3.21 -6.65
CA PHE A 309 -31.11 -4.00 -5.68
C PHE A 309 -30.57 -3.90 -4.25
N TYR A 310 -29.42 -3.24 -4.05
CA TYR A 310 -28.74 -3.13 -2.76
C TYR A 310 -28.46 -1.67 -2.44
N ASN A 311 -28.27 -1.36 -1.15
CA ASN A 311 -27.72 -0.06 -0.77
C ASN A 311 -26.21 -0.03 -1.00
N VAL A 312 -25.76 0.00 -2.27
CA VAL A 312 -24.32 -0.02 -2.58
C VAL A 312 -23.56 1.14 -1.93
N LEU A 313 -24.25 2.22 -1.57
CA LEU A 313 -23.67 3.35 -0.84
C LEU A 313 -23.17 2.97 0.55
N GLU A 314 -23.77 2.01 1.24
CA GLU A 314 -23.29 1.51 2.54
C GLU A 314 -21.91 0.84 2.43
N PHE A 315 -21.53 0.40 1.24
CA PHE A 315 -20.28 -0.33 0.98
C PHE A 315 -19.22 0.52 0.28
N LEU A 316 -19.48 1.83 0.09
CA LEU A 316 -18.50 2.78 -0.40
C LEU A 316 -17.63 3.31 0.76
N PRO A 317 -16.42 3.81 0.47
CA PRO A 317 -15.51 4.35 1.49
C PRO A 317 -16.19 5.47 2.29
N GLY A 318 -16.21 5.37 3.63
CA GLY A 318 -16.84 6.36 4.49
C GLY A 318 -18.32 6.13 4.80
N ALA A 319 -18.91 5.01 4.35
CA ALA A 319 -20.25 4.60 4.74
C ALA A 319 -20.26 3.32 5.62
N ILE A 320 -21.35 3.19 6.37
CA ILE A 320 -21.57 2.47 7.63
C ILE A 320 -21.54 0.91 7.50
N PRO A 321 -21.28 0.14 8.58
CA PRO A 321 -20.86 -1.27 8.51
C PRO A 321 -21.83 -2.28 7.87
N VAL A 322 -21.21 -3.25 7.19
CA VAL A 322 -21.76 -4.50 6.65
C VAL A 322 -22.40 -5.35 7.74
N GLN A 323 -23.65 -5.06 8.11
CA GLN A 323 -24.49 -6.02 8.82
C GLN A 323 -25.88 -6.03 8.19
N ASN A 324 -26.04 -7.04 7.33
CA ASN A 324 -27.18 -7.35 6.45
C ASN A 324 -27.13 -6.63 5.10
N ILE A 325 -26.44 -7.24 4.13
CA ILE A 325 -26.70 -6.98 2.70
C ILE A 325 -28.20 -7.25 2.48
N LYS A 326 -29.01 -6.18 2.46
CA LYS A 326 -30.46 -6.27 2.27
C LYS A 326 -30.78 -6.03 0.81
N LYS A 327 -31.31 -7.07 0.17
CA LYS A 327 -31.89 -6.94 -1.16
C LYS A 327 -33.23 -6.21 -1.04
N TYR A 328 -33.40 -5.15 -1.83
CA TYR A 328 -34.68 -4.51 -2.04
C TYR A 328 -35.58 -5.39 -2.92
N GLY A 329 -36.89 -5.32 -2.71
CA GLY A 329 -37.86 -6.05 -3.56
C GLY A 329 -37.89 -5.55 -5.02
N GLU A 330 -37.40 -4.33 -5.26
CA GLU A 330 -37.26 -3.70 -6.56
C GLU A 330 -35.98 -2.85 -6.60
N LYS A 331 -35.48 -2.53 -7.80
CA LYS A 331 -34.31 -1.67 -7.92
C LYS A 331 -34.63 -0.26 -7.43
N LYS A 332 -33.76 0.28 -6.58
CA LYS A 332 -33.80 1.69 -6.18
C LYS A 332 -32.79 2.49 -6.97
N MET A 333 -33.16 3.74 -7.29
CA MET A 333 -32.21 4.71 -7.80
C MET A 333 -31.45 5.33 -6.63
N LEU A 334 -30.12 5.25 -6.70
CA LEU A 334 -29.19 5.81 -5.73
C LEU A 334 -28.41 6.91 -6.42
N THR A 335 -28.36 8.09 -5.81
CA THR A 335 -27.58 9.22 -6.33
C THR A 335 -26.29 9.36 -5.52
N ILE A 336 -25.18 9.51 -6.23
CA ILE A 336 -23.84 9.77 -5.69
C ILE A 336 -23.42 11.15 -6.18
N GLU A 337 -23.22 12.08 -5.26
CA GLU A 337 -22.75 13.43 -5.54
C GLU A 337 -21.97 13.99 -4.35
N HIS A 338 -21.10 14.97 -4.61
CA HIS A 338 -20.36 15.63 -3.55
C HIS A 338 -21.27 16.59 -2.77
N ASP A 339 -21.21 16.53 -1.44
CA ASP A 339 -21.86 17.51 -0.58
C ASP A 339 -21.07 18.84 -0.52
N ASP A 340 -21.70 19.90 0.01
CA ASP A 340 -21.10 21.23 0.09
C ASP A 340 -19.81 21.28 0.94
N ALA A 341 -19.58 20.32 1.84
CA ALA A 341 -18.35 20.25 2.63
C ALA A 341 -17.23 19.62 1.82
N GLN A 342 -17.51 18.52 1.12
CA GLN A 342 -16.58 17.85 0.21
C GLN A 342 -16.16 18.77 -0.94
N LYS A 343 -17.09 19.52 -1.52
CA LYS A 343 -16.82 20.52 -2.58
C LYS A 343 -15.88 21.65 -2.15
N LYS A 344 -15.73 21.90 -0.84
CA LYS A 344 -14.80 22.91 -0.31
C LYS A 344 -13.40 22.36 -0.04
N LEU A 345 -13.26 21.03 0.02
CA LEU A 345 -12.00 20.34 0.34
C LEU A 345 -11.23 19.92 -0.92
N ILE A 346 -11.95 19.64 -2.00
CA ILE A 346 -11.44 19.37 -3.34
C ILE A 346 -11.25 20.69 -4.07
#